data_AF-A0A372JAA9-F1
#
_entry.id   AF-A0A372JAA9-F1
#
_cell.length_a   1.000
_cell.length_b   1.000
_cell.length_c   1.000
_cell.angle_alpha   90.00
_cell.angle_beta   90.00
_cell.angle_gamma   90.00
#
_symmetry.space_group_name_H-M   'P 1'
#
loop_
_entity.id
_entity.type
_entity.pdbx_description
1 polymer ?
#
loop_
_entity_poly.entity_id
_entity_poly.type
_entity_poly.pdbx_seq_one_letter_code
_entity_poly.pdbx_strand_id
1 'polypeptide(L)'
;MSGPYDTETDVHIEVRDIYASHAKHGVMRARTHHLITRVCAEHGLELGEYDREVLRWLARQPPERVQVIADLIDRASAAARDRA
;
A
#
# COMPACT_ATOMS: atom_id res chain seq x y z
N MET A 1 11.13 12.72 -12.84
CA MET A 1 10.87 11.26 -12.81
C MET A 1 9.42 11.10 -12.37
N SER A 2 8.53 10.68 -13.26
CA SER A 2 7.12 10.38 -12.92
C SER A 2 7.08 9.11 -12.05
N GLY A 3 6.01 8.93 -11.25
CA GLY A 3 5.75 7.65 -10.59
C GLY A 3 5.41 6.57 -11.62
N PRO A 4 5.32 5.29 -11.21
CA PRO A 4 5.00 4.19 -12.13
C PRO A 4 3.54 4.18 -12.61
N TYR A 5 2.68 5.00 -12.00
CA TYR A 5 1.26 5.10 -12.34
C TYR A 5 0.96 6.49 -12.86
N ASP A 6 0.58 6.58 -14.13
CA ASP A 6 0.11 7.82 -14.75
C ASP A 6 -1.43 7.89 -14.69
N THR A 7 -2.11 6.75 -14.55
CA THR A 7 -3.57 6.62 -14.46
C THR A 7 -4.00 5.65 -13.35
N GLU A 8 -5.27 5.74 -12.92
CA GLU A 8 -5.86 4.78 -11.97
C GLU A 8 -5.94 3.36 -12.57
N THR A 9 -6.09 3.24 -13.89
CA THR A 9 -6.07 1.96 -14.61
C THR A 9 -4.73 1.24 -14.44
N ASP A 10 -3.62 1.97 -14.42
CA ASP A 10 -2.28 1.39 -14.25
C ASP A 10 -2.17 0.72 -12.88
N VAL A 11 -2.69 1.38 -11.83
CA VAL A 11 -2.69 0.84 -10.47
C VAL A 11 -3.66 -0.34 -10.33
N HIS A 12 -4.81 -0.29 -11.02
CA HIS A 12 -5.82 -1.32 -10.91
C HIS A 12 -5.31 -2.71 -11.30
N ILE A 13 -4.39 -2.78 -12.28
CA ILE A 13 -3.76 -4.04 -12.70
C ILE A 13 -3.01 -4.70 -11.53
N GLU A 14 -2.29 -3.90 -10.72
CA GLU A 14 -1.49 -4.37 -9.59
C GLU A 14 -2.34 -4.89 -8.43
N VAL A 15 -3.51 -4.29 -8.19
CA VAL A 15 -4.40 -4.66 -7.07
C VAL A 15 -5.52 -5.61 -7.47
N ARG A 16 -5.53 -6.09 -8.71
CA ARG A 16 -6.62 -6.92 -9.25
C ARG A 16 -6.85 -8.20 -8.43
N ASP A 17 -5.83 -8.76 -7.81
CA ASP A 17 -5.91 -9.96 -6.97
C ASP A 17 -6.67 -9.71 -5.65
N ILE A 18 -6.55 -8.50 -5.09
CA ILE A 18 -7.35 -8.03 -3.96
C ILE A 18 -8.83 -8.06 -4.35
N TYR A 19 -9.13 -7.60 -5.57
CA TYR A 19 -10.46 -7.67 -6.17
C TYR A 19 -10.86 -9.10 -6.62
N ALA A 20 -9.95 -10.05 -6.79
CA ALA A 20 -10.35 -11.44 -7.06
C ALA A 20 -10.94 -12.13 -5.80
N SER A 21 -10.74 -11.54 -4.62
CA SER A 21 -11.01 -12.15 -3.32
C SER A 21 -12.36 -11.76 -2.69
N HIS A 22 -13.25 -11.05 -3.40
CA HIS A 22 -14.46 -10.42 -2.83
C HIS A 22 -15.54 -11.34 -2.28
N ALA A 23 -15.44 -12.66 -2.45
CA ALA A 23 -16.52 -13.58 -2.06
C ALA A 23 -16.83 -13.56 -0.55
N LYS A 24 -16.07 -12.85 0.28
CA LYS A 24 -16.26 -12.74 1.73
C LYS A 24 -16.18 -11.30 2.21
N HIS A 25 -17.16 -10.87 3.01
CA HIS A 25 -17.17 -9.58 3.67
C HIS A 25 -15.86 -9.35 4.45
N GLY A 26 -15.26 -8.16 4.28
CA GLY A 26 -14.06 -7.75 5.01
C GLY A 26 -12.72 -8.21 4.44
N VAL A 27 -12.70 -9.16 3.48
CA VAL A 27 -11.44 -9.66 2.89
C VAL A 27 -10.70 -8.57 2.13
N MET A 28 -11.42 -7.72 1.38
CA MET A 28 -10.80 -6.60 0.66
C MET A 28 -10.05 -5.67 1.63
N ARG A 29 -10.71 -5.21 2.70
CA ARG A 29 -10.08 -4.37 3.73
C ARG A 29 -8.85 -5.04 4.36
N ALA A 30 -8.95 -6.34 4.67
CA ALA A 30 -7.84 -7.08 5.27
C ALA A 30 -6.64 -7.18 4.31
N ARG A 31 -6.89 -7.42 3.02
CA ARG A 31 -5.87 -7.47 1.96
C ARG A 31 -5.24 -6.10 1.72
N THR A 32 -6.04 -5.04 1.64
CA THR A 32 -5.55 -3.66 1.52
C THR A 32 -4.71 -3.25 2.73
N HIS A 33 -5.12 -3.63 3.94
CA HIS A 33 -4.32 -3.40 5.14
C HIS A 33 -3.00 -4.18 5.07
N HIS A 34 -3.05 -5.46 4.69
CA HIS A 34 -1.87 -6.29 4.55
C HIS A 34 -0.85 -5.69 3.57
N LEU A 35 -1.33 -5.21 2.42
CA LEU A 35 -0.52 -4.54 1.39
C LEU A 35 0.35 -3.43 2.00
N ILE A 36 -0.26 -2.46 2.70
CA ILE A 36 0.51 -1.32 3.23
C ILE A 36 1.39 -1.72 4.41
N THR A 37 0.92 -2.61 5.29
CA THR A 37 1.74 -3.06 6.43
C THR A 37 2.93 -3.90 6.01
N ARG A 38 2.81 -4.65 4.90
CA ARG A 38 3.90 -5.47 4.36
C ARG A 38 5.03 -4.58 3.88
N VAL A 39 4.71 -3.54 3.10
CA VAL A 39 5.70 -2.55 2.63
C VAL A 39 6.39 -1.86 3.80
N CYS A 40 5.63 -1.45 4.83
CA CYS A 40 6.25 -0.89 6.04
C CYS A 40 7.25 -1.86 6.68
N ALA A 41 6.89 -3.15 6.79
CA ALA A 41 7.75 -4.17 7.37
C ALA A 41 8.98 -4.49 6.51
N GLU A 42 8.84 -4.56 5.18
CA GLU A 42 9.95 -4.80 4.24
C GLU A 42 11.02 -3.70 4.30
N HIS A 43 10.62 -2.48 4.66
CA HIS A 43 11.51 -1.34 4.87
C HIS A 43 11.94 -1.13 6.33
N GLY A 44 11.54 -2.00 7.26
CA GLY A 44 11.92 -1.93 8.66
C GLY A 44 11.33 -0.72 9.41
N LEU A 45 10.20 -0.19 8.95
CA LEU A 45 9.52 0.92 9.60
C LEU A 45 8.93 0.47 10.94
N GLU A 46 9.39 1.09 12.02
CA GLU A 46 8.76 0.93 13.34
C GLU A 46 7.44 1.71 13.37
N LEU A 47 6.35 0.99 13.54
CA LEU A 47 5.02 1.60 13.60
C LEU A 47 4.61 1.85 15.05
N GLY A 48 4.25 3.08 15.37
CA GLY A 48 3.59 3.45 16.61
C GLY A 48 2.13 2.99 16.66
N GLU A 49 1.46 3.24 17.78
CA GLU A 49 0.03 2.90 17.93
C GLU A 49 -0.84 3.70 16.96
N TYR A 50 -0.61 5.02 16.88
CA TYR A 50 -1.35 5.89 16.00
C TYR A 50 -1.09 5.58 14.52
N ASP A 51 0.15 5.24 14.15
CA ASP A 51 0.47 4.81 12.78
C ASP A 51 -0.37 3.59 12.38
N ARG A 52 -0.43 2.58 13.25
CA ARG A 52 -1.26 1.39 13.02
C ARG A 52 -2.74 1.77 12.90
N GLU A 53 -3.23 2.76 13.63
CA GLU A 53 -4.60 3.27 13.48
C GLU A 53 -4.81 3.92 12.11
N VAL A 54 -3.88 4.78 11.69
CA VAL A 54 -3.91 5.42 10.38
C VAL A 54 -3.87 4.39 9.26
N LEU A 55 -3.03 3.35 9.36
CA LEU A 55 -3.00 2.26 8.37
C LEU A 55 -4.33 1.48 8.33
N ARG A 56 -4.97 1.24 9.48
CA ARG A 56 -6.32 0.65 9.54
C ARG A 56 -7.40 1.54 8.94
N TRP A 57 -7.24 2.86 9.01
CA TRP A 57 -8.11 3.83 8.36
C TRP A 57 -7.87 3.87 6.85
N LEU A 58 -6.62 3.90 6.41
CA LEU A 58 -6.22 3.84 4.99
C LEU A 58 -6.74 2.57 4.31
N ALA A 59 -6.73 1.43 5.00
CA ALA A 59 -7.28 0.18 4.48
C ALA A 59 -8.79 0.22 4.14
N ARG A 60 -9.51 1.29 4.51
CA ARG A 60 -10.91 1.52 4.13
C ARG A 60 -11.05 2.23 2.77
N GLN A 61 -9.95 2.72 2.21
CA GLN A 61 -9.90 3.32 0.88
C GLN A 61 -9.82 2.22 -0.20
N PRO A 62 -10.10 2.57 -1.47
CA PRO A 62 -9.83 1.68 -2.60
C PRO A 62 -8.38 1.17 -2.57
N PRO A 63 -8.14 -0.13 -2.83
CA PRO A 63 -6.80 -0.72 -2.93
C PRO A 63 -5.81 0.08 -3.76
N GLU A 64 -6.26 0.68 -4.87
CA GLU A 64 -5.44 1.50 -5.76
C GLU A 64 -4.77 2.65 -5.02
N ARG A 65 -5.53 3.39 -4.20
CA ARG A 65 -4.98 4.53 -3.45
C ARG A 65 -3.93 4.09 -2.44
N VAL A 66 -4.15 2.93 -1.83
CA VAL A 66 -3.21 2.37 -0.86
C VAL A 66 -1.96 1.82 -1.55
N GLN A 67 -2.09 1.24 -2.75
CA GLN A 67 -0.98 0.82 -3.60
C GLN A 67 -0.09 1.98 -4.03
N VAL A 68 -0.68 3.13 -4.37
CA VAL A 68 0.10 4.35 -4.66
C VAL A 68 0.92 4.79 -3.44
N ILE A 69 0.36 4.72 -2.23
CA ILE A 69 1.08 5.07 -1.00
C ILE A 69 2.21 4.07 -0.72
N ALA A 70 1.95 2.78 -0.91
CA ALA A 70 2.96 1.73 -0.79
C ALA A 70 4.15 1.99 -1.73
N ASP A 71 3.89 2.26 -3.02
CA ASP A 71 4.93 2.59 -3.99
C ASP A 71 5.73 3.86 -3.62
N LEU A 72 5.06 4.87 -3.07
CA LEU A 72 5.74 6.07 -2.58
C LEU A 72 6.72 5.76 -1.44
N ILE A 73 6.35 4.86 -0.53
CA ILE A 73 7.22 4.42 0.58
C ILE A 73 8.43 3.65 0.02
N ASP A 74 8.21 2.74 -0.92
CA ASP A 74 9.28 1.96 -1.55
C ASP A 74 10.30 2.88 -2.22
N ARG A 75 9.83 3.82 -3.05
CA ARG A 75 10.71 4.77 -3.75
C ARG A 75 11.42 5.73 -2.81
N ALA A 76 10.74 6.24 -1.79
CA ALA A 76 11.37 7.09 -0.78
C ALA A 76 12.47 6.34 -0.03
N SER A 77 12.22 5.07 0.32
CA SER A 77 13.18 4.22 1.03
C SER A 77 14.37 3.84 0.15
N ALA A 78 14.15 3.54 -1.14
CA ALA A 78 15.22 3.30 -2.10
C ALA A 78 16.10 4.54 -2.26
N ALA A 79 15.50 5.71 -2.47
CA ALA A 79 16.21 6.98 -2.60
C ALA A 79 16.99 7.37 -1.32
N ALA A 80 16.50 6.99 -0.14
CA ALA A 80 17.22 7.20 1.11
C ALA A 80 18.47 6.31 1.22
N ARG A 81 18.39 5.05 0.76
CA ARG A 81 19.52 4.11 0.74
C ARG A 81 20.61 4.55 -0.23
N ASP A 82 20.25 5.07 -1.39
CA ASP A 82 21.22 5.54 -2.40
C ASP A 82 22.01 6.79 -1.95
N ARG A 83 21.53 7.49 -0.92
CA ARG A 83 22.15 8.70 -0.36
C ARG A 83 23.00 8.44 0.89
N ALA A 84 22.95 7.22 1.44
CA ALA A 84 23.66 6.81 2.65
C ALA A 84 25.03 6.20 2.29
#